data_AF-A0A0G0Z6F9-F1
#
_entry.id   AF-A0A0G0Z6F9-F1
#
_cell.length_a   1.000
_cell.length_b   1.000
_cell.length_c   1.000
_cell.angle_alpha   90.00
_cell.angle_beta   90.00
_cell.angle_gamma   90.00
#
_symmetry.space_group_name_H-M   'P 1'
#
loop_
_entity.id
_entity.type
_entity.pdbx_description
1 polymer ?
#
loop_
_entity_poly.entity_id
_entity_poly.type
_entity_poly.pdbx_seq_one_letter_code
_entity_poly.pdbx_strand_id
1 'polypeptide(L)' 'MKRYTLDVNNETWKTLKQMQVETGVGSVTDVIQDSLRTYAYLIEEQKQGRLVIIKDPGTGLMKIIVPLVAQK' A
#
# COMPACT_ATOMS: atom_id res chain seq x y z
N MET A 1 10.63 -2.41 -19.59
CA MET A 1 10.62 -2.17 -18.13
C MET A 1 11.24 -0.80 -17.87
N LYS A 2 10.61 0.07 -17.06
CA LYS A 2 11.18 1.38 -16.69
C LYS A 2 11.85 1.27 -15.32
N ARG A 3 13.03 1.84 -15.16
CA ARG A 3 13.78 1.87 -13.89
C ARG A 3 13.70 3.28 -13.31
N TYR A 4 13.40 3.37 -12.03
CA TYR A 4 13.35 4.62 -11.27
C TYR A 4 14.28 4.51 -10.07
N THR A 5 14.86 5.62 -9.67
CA THR A 5 15.63 5.77 -8.42
C THR A 5 14.78 6.58 -7.46
N LEU A 6 14.72 6.14 -6.21
CA LEU A 6 13.97 6.80 -5.14
C LEU A 6 14.96 7.10 -4.01
N ASP A 7 15.06 8.37 -3.63
CA ASP A 7 15.77 8.76 -2.42
C ASP A 7 14.82 8.61 -1.23
N VAL A 8 15.19 7.75 -0.28
CA VAL A 8 14.43 7.52 0.95
C VAL A 8 15.30 7.78 2.16
N ASN A 9 14.70 8.28 3.24
CA ASN A 9 15.42 8.44 4.49
C ASN A 9 15.73 7.07 5.14
N ASN A 10 16.65 7.08 6.11
CA ASN A 10 17.10 5.85 6.78
C ASN A 10 15.99 5.12 7.52
N GLU A 11 15.02 5.84 8.09
CA GLU A 11 13.90 5.24 8.82
C GLU A 11 12.98 4.47 7.87
N THR A 12 12.62 5.09 6.74
CA THR A 12 11.82 4.49 5.68
C THR A 12 12.52 3.26 5.11
N TRP A 13 13.84 3.35 4.89
CA TRP A 13 14.62 2.20 4.42
C TRP A 13 14.57 1.03 5.42
N LYS A 14 14.72 1.29 6.73
CA LYS A 14 14.59 0.27 7.78
C LYS A 14 13.19 -0.36 7.78
N THR A 15 12.14 0.44 7.69
CA THR A 15 10.76 -0.06 7.62
C THR A 15 10.54 -0.95 6.41
N LEU A 16 10.99 -0.54 5.22
CA LEU A 16 10.86 -1.34 4.00
C LEU A 16 11.61 -2.68 4.10
N LYS A 17 12.81 -2.68 4.70
CA LYS A 17 13.57 -3.90 4.97
C LYS A 17 12.88 -4.82 5.98
N GLN A 18 12.27 -4.25 7.02
CA GLN A 18 11.50 -5.02 8.00
C GLN A 18 10.27 -5.67 7.34
N MET A 19 9.50 -4.89 6.57
CA MET A 19 8.35 -5.39 5.81
C MET A 19 8.73 -6.50 4.83
N GLN A 20 9.89 -6.38 4.16
CA GLN A 20 10.40 -7.44 3.29
C GLN A 20 10.54 -8.77 4.05
N VAL A 21 11.09 -8.74 5.27
CA VAL A 21 11.28 -9.93 6.10
C VAL A 21 9.94 -10.48 6.57
N GLU A 22 9.05 -9.62 7.05
CA GLU A 22 7.74 -10.03 7.60
C GLU A 22 6.81 -10.65 6.54
N THR A 23 6.86 -10.12 5.31
CA THR A 23 6.05 -10.62 4.19
C THR A 23 6.68 -11.80 3.46
N GLY A 24 7.96 -12.10 3.71
CA GLY A 24 8.70 -13.18 3.05
C GLY A 24 8.98 -12.93 1.56
N VAL A 25 8.84 -11.69 1.08
CA VAL A 25 9.08 -11.36 -0.34
C VAL A 25 10.58 -11.23 -0.67
N GLY A 26 10.93 -11.52 -1.93
CA GLY A 26 12.31 -11.63 -2.37
C GLY A 26 13.13 -10.34 -2.29
N SER A 27 12.48 -9.17 -2.41
CA SER A 27 13.17 -7.88 -2.41
C SER A 27 12.33 -6.73 -1.85
N VAL A 28 13.01 -5.64 -1.45
CA VAL A 28 12.35 -4.37 -1.11
C VAL A 28 11.56 -3.81 -2.31
N THR A 29 12.03 -4.06 -3.54
CA THR A 29 11.31 -3.64 -4.73
C THR A 29 9.94 -4.30 -4.84
N ASP A 30 9.80 -5.56 -4.45
CA ASP A 30 8.52 -6.27 -4.45
C ASP A 30 7.56 -5.66 -3.43
N VAL A 31 8.04 -5.35 -2.21
CA VAL A 31 7.27 -4.63 -1.18
C VAL A 31 6.72 -3.30 -1.73
N ILE A 32 7.58 -2.52 -2.39
CA ILE A 32 7.20 -1.22 -2.97
C ILE A 32 6.18 -1.41 -4.09
N GLN A 33 6.39 -2.39 -4.98
CA GLN A 33 5.48 -2.63 -6.10
C GLN A 33 4.08 -3.05 -5.62
N ASP A 34 3.99 -3.95 -4.65
CA ASP A 34 2.70 -4.41 -4.12
C ASP A 34 2.00 -3.30 -3.32
N SER A 35 2.76 -2.48 -2.60
CA SER A 35 2.23 -1.29 -1.92
C SER A 35 1.64 -0.30 -2.93
N LEU A 36 2.38 0.03 -4.00
CA LEU A 36 1.92 0.94 -5.05
C LEU A 36 0.69 0.41 -5.80
N ARG A 37 0.63 -0.90 -6.07
CA ARG A 37 -0.57 -1.55 -6.63
C ARG A 37 -1.77 -1.40 -5.72
N THR A 38 -1.59 -1.62 -4.43
CA THR A 38 -2.65 -1.46 -3.42
C THR A 38 -3.14 -0.01 -3.41
N TYR A 39 -2.25 0.97 -3.36
CA TYR A 39 -2.64 2.38 -3.41
C TYR A 39 -3.37 2.75 -4.70
N ALA A 40 -2.89 2.28 -5.86
CA ALA A 40 -3.55 2.54 -7.14
C ALA A 40 -4.97 1.95 -7.18
N TYR A 41 -5.15 0.72 -6.70
CA TYR A 41 -6.46 0.09 -6.57
C TYR A 41 -7.38 0.92 -5.67
N LEU A 42 -6.91 1.32 -4.49
CA LEU A 42 -7.70 2.13 -3.56
C LEU A 42 -8.15 3.45 -4.18
N ILE A 43 -7.27 4.14 -4.89
CA ILE A 43 -7.61 5.40 -5.58
C ILE A 43 -8.72 5.18 -6.61
N GLU A 44 -8.66 4.11 -7.40
CA GLU A 44 -9.68 3.83 -8.41
C GLU A 44 -11.03 3.45 -7.79
N GLU A 45 -11.06 2.64 -6.73
CA GLU A 45 -12.30 2.31 -6.03
C GLU A 45 -12.92 3.55 -5.36
N GLN A 46 -12.09 4.44 -4.81
CA GLN A 46 -12.54 5.72 -4.25
C GLN A 46 -13.20 6.61 -5.31
N LYS A 47 -12.61 6.71 -6.50
CA LYS A 47 -13.20 7.47 -7.63
C LYS A 47 -14.54 6.90 -8.08
N GLN A 48 -14.74 5.59 -7.96
CA GLN A 48 -16.00 4.92 -8.28
C GLN A 48 -17.05 5.00 -7.17
N GLY A 49 -16.74 5.67 -6.05
CA GLY A 49 -17.65 5.78 -4.92
C GLY A 49 -17.84 4.46 -4.17
N ARG A 50 -16.87 3.54 -4.23
CA ARG A 50 -16.97 2.23 -3.60
C ARG A 50 -16.32 2.21 -2.22
N LEU A 51 -17.00 1.53 -1.30
CA LEU A 51 -16.48 1.22 0.03
C LEU A 51 -15.38 0.17 -0.09
N VAL A 52 -14.18 0.45 0.43
CA VAL A 52 -13.11 -0.54 0.51
C VAL A 52 -12.85 -0.90 1.96
N ILE A 53 -12.79 -2.20 2.26
CA ILE A 53 -12.47 -2.73 3.57
C ILE A 53 -11.13 -3.45 3.48
N ILE A 54 -10.13 -2.95 4.21
CA ILE A 54 -8.81 -3.56 4.32
C ILE A 54 -8.73 -4.27 5.66
N LYS A 55 -8.45 -5.57 5.66
CA LYS A 55 -8.20 -6.33 6.88
C LYS A 55 -6.70 -6.44 7.13
N ASP A 56 -6.27 -6.01 8.31
CA ASP A 56 -4.93 -6.29 8.81
C ASP A 56 -4.87 -7.77 9.24
N PRO A 57 -4.03 -8.61 8.61
CA PRO A 57 -3.95 -10.02 8.93
C PRO A 57 -3.28 -10.31 10.28
N GLY A 58 -2.43 -9.42 10.80
CA GLY A 58 -1.71 -9.60 12.06
C GLY A 58 -2.53 -9.21 13.29
N THR A 59 -3.39 -8.21 13.17
CA THR A 59 -4.24 -7.74 14.27
C THR A 59 -5.70 -8.13 14.13
N GLY A 60 -6.13 -8.55 12.93
CA GLY A 60 -7.54 -8.79 12.58
C GLY A 60 -8.37 -7.52 12.43
N LEU A 61 -7.76 -6.34 12.62
CA LEU A 61 -8.45 -5.05 12.53
C LEU A 61 -8.89 -4.76 11.10
N MET A 62 -10.09 -4.22 10.94
CA MET A 62 -10.57 -3.75 9.65
C MET A 62 -10.41 -2.23 9.57
N LYS A 63 -9.68 -1.77 8.55
CA LYS A 63 -9.67 -0.37 8.12
C LYS A 63 -10.70 -0.20 7.02
N ILE A 64 -11.74 0.58 7.30
CA ILE A 64 -12.76 0.95 6.33
C ILE A 64 -12.33 2.26 5.66
N ILE A 65 -12.15 2.24 4.35
CA ILE A 65 -11.90 3.43 3.55
C ILE A 65 -13.22 3.82 2.91
N VAL A 66 -13.84 4.84 3.48
CA VAL A 66 -15.09 5.41 2.98
C VAL A 66 -14.77 6.31 1.79
N PRO A 67 -15.40 6.11 0.62
CA PRO A 67 -15.20 6.96 -0.54
C PRO A 67 -15.60 8.40 -0.21
N LEU A 68 -14.65 9.32 -0.39
CA LEU A 68 -14.92 10.76 -0.45
C LEU A 68 -15.60 11.05 -1.79
N VAL A 69 -16.83 10.57 -1.99
CA VAL A 69 -17.66 11.07 -3.09
C VAL A 69 -17.98 12.50 -2.70
N ALA A 70 -17.37 13.47 -3.38
CA ALA A 70 -17.83 14.84 -3.31
C ALA A 70 -19.31 14.81 -3.71
N GLN A 71 -20.20 15.03 -2.74
CA GLN A 71 -21.60 15.28 -3.01
C GLN A 71 -21.64 16.50 -3.94
N LYS A 72 -21.95 16.27 -5.21
CA LYS A 72 -22.33 17.34 -6.13
C LYS A 72 -23.78 17.68 -5.91
#